data_AF-A0AAF0R6J7-F1
#
_entry.id   AF-A0AAF0R6J7-F1
#
_cell.length_a   1.000
_cell.length_b   1.000
_cell.length_c   1.000
_cell.angle_alpha   90.00
_cell.angle_beta   90.00
_cell.angle_gamma   90.00
#
_symmetry.space_group_name_H-M   'P 1'
#
loop_
_entity.id
_entity.type
_entity.pdbx_description
1 polymer ?
#
loop_
_entity_poly.entity_id
_entity_poly.type
_entity_poly.pdbx_seq_one_letter_code
_entity_poly.pdbx_strand_id
1 'polypeptide(L)' 'MKRFVLPTSYLKNPLFQNLLDKAAEEYGFDNGNIILLPCDESSFCRLIAMLARSSSFNSTRINPS' A
#
# COMPACT_ATOMS: atom_id res chain seq x y z
N MET A 1 -14.43 -5.73 -4.70
CA MET A 1 -13.82 -5.59 -3.36
C MET A 1 -12.71 -6.63 -3.23
N LYS A 2 -11.45 -6.22 -3.42
CA LYS A 2 -10.29 -7.12 -3.40
C LYS A 2 -9.46 -6.82 -2.17
N ARG A 3 -9.06 -7.85 -1.41
CA ARG A 3 -8.22 -7.69 -0.22
C ARG A 3 -6.78 -7.99 -0.61
N PHE A 4 -5.90 -7.04 -0.36
CA PHE A 4 -4.46 -7.22 -0.53
C PHE A 4 -3.83 -7.34 0.86
N VAL A 5 -3.14 -8.45 1.11
CA VAL A 5 -2.38 -8.63 2.35
C VAL A 5 -0.95 -8.18 2.07
N LEU A 6 -0.51 -7.16 2.80
CA LEU A 6 0.83 -6.60 2.65
C LEU A 6 1.67 -6.92 3.88
N PRO A 7 2.96 -7.26 3.70
CA PRO A 7 3.89 -7.29 4.82
C PRO A 7 4.02 -5.90 5.44
N THR A 8 4.09 -5.82 6.78
CA THR A 8 4.29 -4.55 7.50
C THR A 8 5.59 -3.85 7.12
N SER A 9 6.57 -4.57 6.56
CA SER A 9 7.80 -4.00 5.99
C SER A 9 7.55 -3.02 4.85
N TYR A 10 6.43 -3.15 4.12
CA TYR A 10 6.09 -2.26 3.01
C TYR A 10 5.69 -0.87 3.54
N LEU A 11 5.08 -0.81 4.73
CA LEU A 11 4.74 0.44 5.41
C LEU A 11 5.99 1.27 5.75
N LYS A 12 7.12 0.59 6.02
CA LYS A 12 8.40 1.24 6.33
C LYS A 12 9.12 1.77 5.09
N ASN A 13 8.63 1.48 3.88
CA ASN A 13 9.25 1.98 2.67
C ASN A 13 8.88 3.46 2.47
N PRO A 14 9.86 4.34 2.17
CA PRO A 14 9.59 5.77 1.98
C PRO A 14 8.54 6.07 0.90
N LEU A 15 8.44 5.23 -0.14
CA LEU A 15 7.41 5.39 -1.17
C LEU A 15 6.00 5.16 -0.62
N PHE A 16 5.83 4.14 0.23
CA PHE A 16 4.54 3.85 0.85
C PHE A 16 4.23 4.89 1.93
N GLN A 17 5.23 5.31 2.69
CA GLN A 17 5.09 6.35 3.70
C GLN A 17 4.60 7.67 3.08
N ASN A 18 5.16 8.07 1.93
CA ASN A 18 4.71 9.25 1.21
C ASN A 18 3.25 9.14 0.72
N LEU A 19 2.79 7.93 0.39
CA LEU A 19 1.38 7.70 0.05
C LEU A 19 0.48 7.83 1.30
N LEU A 20 0.94 7.35 2.45
CA LEU A 20 0.23 7.48 3.72
C LEU A 20 0.17 8.92 4.22
N ASP A 21 1.24 9.70 4.05
CA ASP A 21 1.24 11.13 4.37
C ASP A 21 0.18 11.87 3.54
N LYS A 22 0.16 11.65 2.22
CA LYS A 22 -0.88 12.23 1.35
C LYS A 22 -2.29 11.81 1.75
N ALA A 23 -2.47 10.55 2.12
CA ALA A 23 -3.74 10.06 2.63
C ALA A 23 -4.15 10.78 3.92
N ALA A 24 -3.21 10.98 4.84
CA ALA A 24 -3.47 11.69 6.08
C ALA A 24 -3.76 13.19 5.87
N GLU A 25 -3.10 13.83 4.91
CA GLU A 25 -3.37 15.23 4.55
C GLU A 25 -4.77 15.40 3.93
N GLU A 26 -5.20 14.46 3.09
CA GLU A 26 -6.48 14.56 2.35
C GLU A 26 -7.68 14.05 3.17
N TYR A 27 -7.51 12.97 3.93
CA TYR A 27 -8.60 12.31 4.65
C TYR A 27 -8.49 12.43 6.17
N GLY A 28 -7.38 12.92 6.71
CA GLY A 28 -7.12 12.95 8.15
C GLY A 28 -6.82 11.57 8.74
N PHE A 29 -6.53 11.55 10.04
CA PHE A 29 -6.29 10.31 10.81
C PHE A 29 -7.55 9.81 11.53
N ASP A 30 -8.70 10.47 11.36
CA ASP A 30 -9.94 10.20 12.10
C ASP A 30 -10.68 8.94 11.59
N ASN A 31 -10.14 8.28 10.56
CA ASN A 31 -10.80 7.18 9.85
C ASN A 31 -10.73 5.83 10.60
N GLY A 32 -10.42 5.86 11.89
CA GLY A 32 -10.37 4.68 12.76
C GLY A 32 -9.33 3.65 12.33
N ASN A 33 -9.73 2.37 12.29
CA ASN A 33 -8.85 1.25 11.91
C ASN A 33 -8.64 1.12 10.38
N ILE A 34 -9.16 2.05 9.59
CA ILE A 34 -9.22 1.96 8.13
C ILE A 34 -8.40 3.09 7.53
N ILE A 35 -7.50 2.74 6.61
CA ILE A 35 -6.72 3.71 5.85
C ILE A 35 -7.34 3.81 4.46
N LEU A 36 -7.74 5.03 4.09
CA LEU A 36 -8.13 5.38 2.73
C LEU A 36 -6.89 5.89 1.99
N LEU A 37 -6.65 5.40 0.78
CA LEU A 37 -5.50 5.82 0.00
C LEU A 37 -5.97 6.64 -1.21
N PRO A 38 -5.36 7.81 -1.50
CA PRO A 38 -5.66 8.64 -2.66
C PRO A 38 -5.03 8.04 -3.92
N CYS A 39 -5.35 6.78 -4.23
CA CYS A 39 -4.85 6.09 -5.42
C CYS A 39 -5.82 5.02 -5.91
N ASP A 40 -5.90 4.90 -7.23
CA ASP A 40 -6.68 3.86 -7.90
C ASP A 40 -6.01 2.48 -7.76
N GLU A 41 -6.79 1.42 -7.99
CA GLU A 41 -6.30 0.03 -7.89
C GLU A 41 -5.05 -0.23 -8.74
N SER A 42 -5.01 0.29 -9.97
CA SER A 42 -3.88 0.15 -10.90
C SER A 42 -2.60 0.79 -10.36
N SER A 43 -2.72 1.99 -9.81
CA SER A 43 -1.62 2.76 -9.22
C SER A 43 -1.09 2.06 -7.98
N PHE A 44 -1.99 1.55 -7.13
CA PHE A 44 -1.65 0.77 -5.96
C PHE A 44 -0.92 -0.52 -6.33
N CYS A 45 -1.44 -1.30 -7.29
CA CYS A 45 -0.80 -2.53 -7.75
C CYS A 45 0.61 -2.29 -8.28
N ARG A 46 0.82 -1.20 -9.04
CA ARG A 46 2.14 -0.81 -9.53
C ARG A 46 3.09 -0.45 -8.40
N LEU A 47 2.62 0.29 -7.39
CA LEU A 47 3.40 0.64 -6.22
C LEU A 47 3.82 -0.62 -5.44
N ILE A 48 2.90 -1.56 -5.20
CA ILE A 48 3.23 -2.85 -4.56
C ILE A 48 4.24 -3.64 -5.39
N ALA A 49 4.10 -3.68 -6.71
CA ALA A 49 5.08 -4.34 -7.59
C ALA A 49 6.46 -3.67 -7.53
N MET A 50 6.53 -2.34 -7.40
CA MET A 50 7.81 -1.63 -7.21
C MET A 50 8.42 -1.95 -5.85
N LEU A 51 7.62 -1.96 -4.77
CA LEU A 51 8.08 -2.31 -3.43
C LEU A 51 8.61 -3.74 -3.35
N ALA A 52 7.94 -4.69 -4.02
CA ALA A 52 8.36 -6.08 -4.12
C ALA A 52 9.68 -6.25 -4.89
N ARG A 53 10.01 -5.33 -5.80
CA ARG A 53 11.29 -5.33 -6.53
C ARG A 53 12.43 -4.72 -5.73
N SER A 54 12.12 -3.72 -4.90
CA SER A 54 13.11 -3.00 -4.08
C SER A 54 13.51 -3.77 -2.82
N SER A 55 12.69 -4.71 -2.38
CA SER A 55 12.96 -5.58 -1.24
C SER A 55 13.23 -6.99 -1.73
N SER A 56 14.46 -7.47 -1.56
CA SER A 56 14.77 -8.89 -1.72
C SER A 56 14.09 -9.66 -0.57
N PHE A 57 12.78 -9.88 -0.65
CA PHE A 57 12.10 -10.88 0.15
C PHE A 57 10.85 -11.38 -0.60
N ASN A 58 10.98 -12.58 -1.16
CA ASN A 58 9.89 -13.31 -1.79
C ASN A 58 8.77 -13.57 -0.77
N SER A 59 7.56 -13.08 -1.05
CA SER A 59 6.38 -13.92 -0.89
C SER A 59 5.23 -13.40 -1.76
N THR A 60 5.25 -13.88 -2.99
CA THR A 60 4.14 -13.88 -3.93
C THR A 60 2.92 -14.54 -3.29
N ARG A 61 1.80 -13.81 -3.17
CA ARG A 61 0.44 -14.35 -3.34
C ARG A 61 -0.54 -13.19 -3.60
N ILE A 62 -0.35 -12.51 -4.73
CA ILE A 62 -1.45 -11.73 -5.31
C ILE A 62 -2.26 -12.74 -6.11
N ASN A 63 -3.36 -13.23 -5.52
CA ASN A 63 -4.25 -14.19 -6.17
C ASN A 63 -5.48 -13.41 -6.66
N PRO A 64 -5.58 -13.09 -7.96
CA PRO A 64 -6.74 -12.40 -8.48
C PRO A 64 -7.83 -13.41 -8.80
N SER A 65 -8.74 -13.63 -7.86
CA SER A 65 -10.11 -14.05 -8.18
C SER A 65 -10.89 -12.89 -8.79
#